data_AF-A0A376VE88-F1
#
_entry.id   AF-A0A376VE88-F1
#
_cell.length_a   1.000
_cell.length_b   1.000
_cell.length_c   1.000
_cell.angle_alpha   90.00
_cell.angle_beta   90.00
_cell.angle_gamma   90.00
#
_symmetry.space_group_name_H-M   'P 1'
#
loop_
_entity.id
_entity.type
_entity.pdbx_description
1 polymer ?
#
loop_
_entity_poly.entity_id
_entity_poly.type
_entity_poly.pdbx_seq_one_letter_code
_entity_poly.pdbx_strand_id
1 'polypeptide(L)'
;MGQIYGATLRAIGHSMSEEIIYDAEGHPLTRDLRSYGAPKIGDIPRDFRAVLVPSDDKVGPFGAKSISEIGVNGAAPAIATAIHDACGIWLREWHFTPEKILTALEKI
;
A
#
# COMPACT_ATOMS: atom_id res chain seq x y z
N MET A 1 -5.32 -16.50 6.38
CA MET A 1 -6.00 -15.19 6.30
C MET A 1 -5.20 -14.04 6.91
N GLY A 2 -4.68 -14.14 8.15
CA GLY A 2 -3.95 -13.02 8.78
C GLY A 2 -2.81 -12.42 7.95
N GLN A 3 -2.00 -13.27 7.29
CA GLN A 3 -0.95 -12.81 6.37
C GLN A 3 -1.49 -11.95 5.21
N ILE A 4 -2.65 -12.29 4.66
CA ILE A 4 -3.25 -11.54 3.53
C ILE A 4 -3.63 -10.14 3.99
N TYR A 5 -4.40 -10.03 5.08
CA TYR A 5 -4.82 -8.73 5.61
C TYR A 5 -3.64 -7.89 6.10
N GLY A 6 -2.68 -8.49 6.79
CA GLY A 6 -1.48 -7.80 7.27
C GLY A 6 -0.60 -7.29 6.12
N ALA A 7 -0.36 -8.14 5.12
CA ALA A 7 0.42 -7.77 3.94
C ALA A 7 -0.26 -6.64 3.14
N THR A 8 -1.58 -6.72 2.95
CA THR A 8 -2.32 -5.68 2.22
C THR A 8 -2.40 -4.38 3.00
N LEU A 9 -2.59 -4.40 4.33
CA LEU A 9 -2.58 -3.18 5.13
C LEU A 9 -1.19 -2.51 5.14
N ARG A 10 -0.11 -3.31 5.23
CA ARG A 10 1.27 -2.82 5.06
C ARG A 10 1.46 -2.14 3.70
N ALA A 11 0.94 -2.73 2.63
CA ALA A 11 1.06 -2.15 1.31
C ALA A 11 0.21 -0.88 1.12
N ILE A 12 -0.94 -0.77 1.77
CA ILE A 12 -1.71 0.48 1.84
C ILE A 12 -0.85 1.57 2.51
N GLY A 13 -0.23 1.27 3.65
CA GLY A 13 0.71 2.19 4.32
C GLY A 13 1.85 2.63 3.41
N HIS A 14 2.55 1.68 2.80
CA HIS A 14 3.61 1.95 1.82
C HIS A 14 3.15 2.72 0.57
N SER A 15 1.87 2.68 0.23
CA SER A 15 1.37 3.43 -0.94
C SER A 15 0.98 4.85 -0.58
N MET A 16 0.53 5.06 0.66
CA MET A 16 -0.19 6.27 1.08
C MET A 16 0.62 7.18 2.01
N SER A 17 1.43 6.63 2.92
CA SER A 17 1.92 7.41 4.07
C SER A 17 3.26 6.99 4.69
N GLU A 18 3.72 5.75 4.51
CA GLU A 18 4.92 5.23 5.18
C GLU A 18 6.24 5.73 4.58
N GLU A 19 6.77 6.85 5.05
CA GLU A 19 7.97 7.46 4.47
C GLU A 19 9.10 7.67 5.47
N ILE A 20 10.32 7.28 5.09
CA ILE A 20 11.54 7.63 5.81
C ILE A 20 12.19 8.82 5.10
N ILE A 21 12.09 9.99 5.72
CA ILE A 21 12.63 11.24 5.17
C ILE A 21 13.99 11.50 5.81
N TYR A 22 14.93 11.99 5.00
CA TYR A 22 16.26 12.41 5.44
C TYR A 22 16.47 13.90 5.17
N ASP A 23 17.26 14.57 6.02
CA ASP A 23 17.76 15.92 5.72
C ASP A 23 18.92 15.89 4.69
N ALA A 24 19.42 17.07 4.32
CA ALA A 24 20.50 17.19 3.34
C ALA A 24 21.83 16.59 3.83
N GLU A 25 21.99 16.45 5.14
CA GLU A 25 23.16 15.86 5.80
C GLU A 25 23.01 14.33 6.01
N GLY A 26 21.85 13.76 5.65
CA GLY A 26 21.55 12.34 5.74
C GLY A 26 21.03 11.88 7.11
N HIS A 27 20.62 12.79 8.00
CA HIS A 27 19.97 12.40 9.24
C HIS A 27 18.49 12.09 8.99
N PRO A 28 17.95 11.01 9.60
CA PRO A 28 16.54 10.70 9.48
C PRO A 28 15.70 11.76 10.20
N LEU A 29 14.80 12.40 9.46
CA LEU A 29 13.75 13.28 9.99
C LEU A 29 12.57 12.45 10.54
N THR A 30 12.29 11.31 9.92
CA THR A 30 11.32 10.33 10.42
C THR A 30 11.95 9.45 11.50
N ARG A 31 11.65 9.71 12.78
CA ARG A 31 12.34 9.07 13.92
C ARG A 31 11.44 8.31 14.88
N ASP A 32 10.13 8.34 14.66
CA ASP A 32 9.14 7.70 15.51
C ASP A 32 7.94 7.20 14.68
N LEU A 33 7.09 6.37 15.31
CA LEU A 33 5.91 5.81 14.63
C LEU A 33 4.85 6.86 14.27
N ARG A 34 4.89 8.04 14.91
CA ARG A 34 3.97 9.12 14.61
C ARG A 34 4.33 9.81 13.30
N SER A 35 5.62 10.12 13.13
CA SER A 35 6.19 10.73 11.93
C SER A 35 6.28 9.74 10.76
N TYR A 36 6.44 8.43 11.04
CA TYR A 36 6.52 7.41 10.00
C TYR A 36 5.23 7.20 9.22
N GLY A 37 4.06 7.50 9.80
CA GLY A 37 2.79 7.39 9.07
C GLY A 37 2.28 5.96 8.92
N ALA A 38 2.61 5.05 9.84
CA ALA A 38 2.06 3.69 9.83
C ALA A 38 0.50 3.69 9.90
N PRO A 39 -0.18 2.80 9.16
CA PRO A 39 -1.62 2.60 9.25
C PRO A 39 -2.06 2.22 10.67
N LYS A 40 -3.17 2.79 11.09
CA LYS A 40 -3.84 2.53 12.37
C LYS A 40 -5.15 1.79 12.11
N ILE A 41 -5.81 1.33 13.17
CA ILE A 41 -7.08 0.61 13.08
C ILE A 41 -8.18 1.41 12.35
N GLY A 42 -8.14 2.75 12.43
CA GLY A 42 -9.08 3.63 11.72
C GLY A 42 -8.82 3.76 10.22
N ASP A 43 -7.64 3.35 9.75
CA ASP A 43 -7.24 3.44 8.34
C ASP A 43 -7.67 2.17 7.55
N ILE A 44 -8.22 1.16 8.23
CA ILE A 44 -8.72 -0.06 7.61
C ILE A 44 -9.95 0.27 6.74
N PRO A 45 -9.98 -0.14 5.45
CA PRO A 45 -11.14 0.07 4.60
C PRO A 45 -12.41 -0.54 5.21
N ARG A 46 -13.55 0.16 5.09
CA ARG A 46 -14.84 -0.32 5.62
C ARG A 46 -15.26 -1.66 5.03
N ASP A 47 -14.93 -1.87 3.76
CA ASP A 47 -15.14 -3.15 3.07
C ASP A 47 -13.79 -3.76 2.70
N PHE A 48 -13.24 -4.58 3.61
CA PHE A 48 -11.93 -5.20 3.44
C PHE A 48 -12.05 -6.72 3.48
N ARG A 49 -12.08 -7.35 2.30
CA ARG A 49 -12.32 -8.79 2.14
C ARG A 49 -11.18 -9.46 1.39
N ALA A 50 -10.89 -10.69 1.80
CA ALA A 50 -9.97 -11.57 1.09
C ALA A 50 -10.70 -12.87 0.71
N VAL A 51 -10.53 -13.28 -0.53
CA VAL A 51 -11.09 -14.52 -1.09
C VAL A 51 -9.94 -15.45 -1.44
N LEU A 52 -10.02 -16.70 -0.97
CA LEU A 52 -9.05 -17.74 -1.33
C LEU A 52 -9.49 -18.40 -2.64
N VAL A 53 -8.62 -18.36 -3.63
CA VAL A 53 -8.84 -19.04 -4.91
C VAL A 53 -8.15 -20.40 -4.84
N PRO A 54 -8.89 -21.52 -4.99
CA PRO A 54 -8.27 -22.85 -5.03
C PRO A 54 -7.29 -22.97 -6.19
N SER A 55 -6.12 -23.54 -5.92
CA SER A 55 -5.11 -23.87 -6.92
C SER A 55 -4.42 -25.17 -6.53
N ASP A 56 -3.97 -25.94 -7.52
CA ASP A 56 -3.16 -27.15 -7.33
C ASP A 56 -1.79 -26.97 -7.97
N ASP A 57 -0.79 -26.64 -7.15
CA ASP A 57 0.59 -26.45 -7.58
C ASP A 57 1.34 -27.80 -7.60
N LYS A 58 1.69 -28.26 -8.81
CA LYS A 58 2.35 -29.57 -9.03
C LYS A 58 3.69 -29.72 -8.33
N VAL A 59 4.36 -28.62 -8.00
CA VAL A 59 5.67 -28.65 -7.31
C VAL A 59 5.55 -28.38 -5.81
N GLY A 60 4.37 -27.93 -5.35
CA GLY A 60 4.11 -27.59 -3.98
C GLY A 60 3.67 -28.79 -3.13
N PRO A 61 4.03 -28.84 -1.83
CA PRO A 61 3.53 -29.88 -0.94
C PRO A 61 2.00 -29.78 -0.87
N PHE A 62 1.31 -30.89 -1.12
CA PHE A 62 -0.15 -30.96 -1.11
C PHE A 62 -0.83 -29.95 -2.07
N GLY A 63 -0.18 -29.55 -3.17
CA GLY A 63 -0.72 -28.58 -4.12
C GLY A 63 -0.61 -27.12 -3.67
N ALA A 64 0.06 -26.85 -2.54
CA ALA A 64 0.13 -25.52 -1.94
C ALA A 64 1.10 -24.58 -2.67
N LYS A 65 0.75 -23.29 -2.70
CA LYS A 65 1.60 -22.21 -3.19
C LYS A 65 1.77 -21.10 -2.14
N SER A 66 2.91 -20.42 -2.15
CA SER A 66 3.16 -19.27 -1.27
C SER A 66 2.22 -18.10 -1.59
N ILE A 67 1.78 -17.39 -0.54
CA ILE A 67 0.84 -16.26 -0.64
C ILE A 67 1.33 -14.99 0.06
N SER A 68 2.35 -15.08 0.94
CA SER A 68 2.64 -14.04 1.93
C SER A 68 2.96 -12.67 1.31
N GLU A 69 3.84 -12.63 0.31
CA GLU A 69 4.26 -11.38 -0.34
C GLU A 69 3.28 -10.91 -1.42
N ILE A 70 2.44 -11.81 -1.95
CA ILE A 70 1.48 -11.46 -3.01
C ILE A 70 0.50 -10.40 -2.53
N GLY A 71 0.11 -10.45 -1.24
CA GLY A 71 -0.75 -9.44 -0.62
C GLY A 71 -0.11 -8.04 -0.54
N VAL A 72 1.22 -7.93 -0.63
CA VAL A 72 1.94 -6.65 -0.61
C VAL A 72 1.96 -6.00 -1.99
N ASN A 73 2.20 -6.79 -3.04
CA ASN A 73 2.48 -6.26 -4.38
C ASN A 73 1.26 -5.60 -5.06
N GLY A 74 0.05 -6.02 -4.70
CA GLY A 74 -1.17 -5.61 -5.41
C GLY A 74 -1.77 -4.28 -4.98
N ALA A 75 -1.54 -3.83 -3.73
CA ALA A 75 -2.28 -2.69 -3.20
C ALA A 75 -1.89 -1.37 -3.89
N ALA A 76 -0.60 -1.12 -4.07
CA ALA A 76 -0.11 0.13 -4.65
C ALA A 76 -0.62 0.40 -6.08
N PRO A 77 -0.50 -0.54 -7.05
CA PRO A 77 -1.09 -0.33 -8.38
C PRO A 77 -2.63 -0.28 -8.36
N ALA A 78 -3.29 -1.01 -7.45
CA ALA A 78 -4.74 -0.94 -7.30
C ALA A 78 -5.20 0.44 -6.82
N ILE A 79 -4.52 1.02 -5.82
CA ILE A 79 -4.79 2.37 -5.33
C ILE A 79 -4.51 3.42 -6.41
N ALA A 80 -3.39 3.32 -7.13
CA ALA A 80 -3.08 4.24 -8.24
C ALA A 80 -4.18 4.24 -9.32
N THR A 81 -4.68 3.05 -9.66
CA THR A 81 -5.77 2.88 -10.62
C THR A 81 -7.07 3.46 -10.08
N ALA A 82 -7.37 3.28 -8.78
CA ALA A 82 -8.55 3.86 -8.15
C ALA A 82 -8.50 5.40 -8.11
N ILE A 83 -7.32 5.99 -7.88
CA ILE A 83 -7.13 7.44 -7.96
C ILE A 83 -7.37 7.93 -9.40
N HIS A 84 -6.84 7.22 -10.40
CA HIS A 84 -7.10 7.56 -11.80
C HIS A 84 -8.58 7.46 -12.16
N ASP A 85 -9.27 6.41 -11.73
CA ASP A 85 -10.71 6.24 -11.95
C ASP A 85 -11.53 7.39 -11.31
N ALA A 86 -11.16 7.81 -10.10
CA ALA A 86 -11.87 8.86 -9.37
C ALA A 86 -11.58 10.29 -9.88
N CYS A 87 -10.35 10.55 -10.32
CA CYS A 87 -9.85 11.91 -10.54
C CYS A 87 -9.31 12.17 -11.96
N GLY A 88 -9.14 11.14 -12.80
CA GLY A 88 -8.59 11.26 -14.15
C GLY A 88 -7.07 11.48 -14.24
N ILE A 89 -6.34 11.35 -13.13
CA ILE A 89 -4.90 11.61 -13.06
C ILE A 89 -4.10 10.34 -12.81
N TRP A 90 -2.87 10.29 -13.33
CA TRP A 90 -1.92 9.22 -13.02
C TRP A 90 -0.85 9.71 -12.05
N LEU A 91 -0.74 9.05 -10.91
CA LEU A 91 0.42 9.19 -10.01
C LEU A 91 1.35 7.99 -10.22
N ARG A 92 2.62 8.28 -10.52
CA ARG A 92 3.65 7.26 -10.80
C ARG A 92 4.71 7.15 -9.71
N GLU A 93 4.60 7.97 -8.68
CA GLU A 93 5.55 8.05 -7.59
C GLU A 93 4.81 7.94 -6.25
N TRP A 94 5.16 6.91 -5.49
CA TRP A 94 4.74 6.82 -4.09
C TRP A 94 5.45 7.89 -3.25
N HIS A 95 4.85 8.36 -2.17
CA HIS A 95 3.52 8.02 -1.67
C HIS A 95 2.43 8.87 -2.34
N PHE A 96 1.20 8.37 -2.44
CA PHE A 96 0.06 9.10 -2.99
C PHE A 96 -0.52 10.09 -1.97
N THR A 97 0.30 11.08 -1.60
CA THR A 97 -0.09 12.08 -0.60
C THR A 97 -1.18 13.02 -1.14
N PRO A 98 -1.98 13.65 -0.26
CA PRO A 98 -2.95 14.66 -0.66
C PRO A 98 -2.32 15.79 -1.49
N GLU A 99 -1.11 16.23 -1.14
CA GLU A 99 -0.38 17.30 -1.84
C GLU A 99 -0.07 16.88 -3.28
N LYS A 100 0.47 15.67 -3.50
CA LYS A 100 0.74 15.17 -4.86
C LYS A 100 -0.53 15.04 -5.68
N ILE A 101 -1.64 14.59 -5.07
CA ILE A 101 -2.95 14.51 -5.74
C ILE A 101 -3.44 15.92 -6.12
N LEU A 102 -3.38 16.89 -5.20
CA LEU A 102 -3.87 18.25 -5.44
C LEU A 102 -3.03 19.00 -6.48
N THR A 103 -1.70 18.84 -6.45
CA THR A 103 -0.80 19.39 -7.46
C THR A 103 -1.07 18.77 -8.84
N ALA A 104 -1.25 17.45 -8.93
CA ALA A 104 -1.60 16.79 -10.19
C ALA A 104 -2.99 17.20 -10.72
N LEU A 105 -3.87 17.69 -9.86
CA LEU A 105 -5.16 18.27 -10.20
C LEU A 105 -5.12 19.78 -10.47
N GLU A 106 -3.95 20.42 -10.40
CA GLU A 106 -3.77 21.88 -10.54
C GLU A 106 -4.63 22.70 -9.55
N LYS A 107 -4.84 22.16 -8.34
CA LYS A 107 -5.62 22.81 -7.27
C LYS A 107 -4.76 23.57 -6.26
N ILE A 108 -3.45 23.33 -6.29
CA ILE A 108 -2.41 24.03 -5.52
C ILE A 108 -1.15 24.19 -6.38
#